data_AF-A0A7C6FNZ6-F1
#
_entry.id   AF-A0A7C6FNZ6-F1
#
_cell.length_a   1.000
_cell.length_b   1.000
_cell.length_c   1.000
_cell.angle_alpha   90.00
_cell.angle_beta   90.00
_cell.angle_gamma   90.00
#
_symmetry.space_group_name_H-M   'P 1'
#
loop_
_entity.id
_entity.type
_entity.pdbx_description
1 polymer ?
#
loop_
_entity_poly.entity_id
_entity_poly.type
_entity_poly.pdbx_seq_one_letter_code
_entity_poly.pdbx_strand_id
1 'polypeptide(L)'
;SCSVSKGENIDLKELKDPKIKETKINNRKANNTKPKTHSTNPVSQTIMDFYNQEFQGLWKGPLRLTRERERQIKARLKSFTVEELKTAITNLRQSAFHCGNNDKERVYGTPEYLFKNDSQVDKWLNEKTQKKFKSRDEVWKEYLAQNPTLNSNWLGV
;
A
#
# COMPACT_ATOMS: atom_id res chain seq x y z
N SER A 1 -47.31 36.38 18.67
CA SER A 1 -48.10 37.19 17.73
C SER A 1 -47.17 37.91 16.77
N CYS A 2 -47.07 37.44 15.52
CA CYS A 2 -46.72 38.26 14.37
C CYS A 2 -47.26 37.56 13.12
N SER A 3 -47.74 38.37 12.20
CA SER A 3 -48.77 38.07 11.25
C SER A 3 -48.28 38.35 9.83
N VAL A 4 -49.01 37.76 8.88
CA VAL A 4 -49.27 38.20 7.49
C VAL A 4 -48.43 37.57 6.37
N SER A 5 -49.23 37.14 5.41
CA SER A 5 -49.08 36.40 4.17
C SER A 5 -48.89 37.29 2.93
N LYS A 6 -48.43 36.71 1.81
CA LYS A 6 -49.10 36.65 0.49
C LYS A 6 -48.12 36.42 -0.68
N GLY A 7 -48.65 35.76 -1.72
CA GLY A 7 -48.11 35.66 -3.09
C GLY A 7 -47.26 34.42 -3.30
N GLU A 8 -47.46 33.54 -4.27
CA GLU A 8 -48.25 33.66 -5.50
C GLU A 8 -48.56 32.26 -6.06
N ASN A 9 -49.70 32.20 -6.76
CA ASN A 9 -50.34 31.04 -7.34
C ASN A 9 -49.77 30.80 -8.75
N ILE A 10 -49.36 29.57 -9.06
CA ILE A 10 -49.16 29.13 -10.44
C ILE A 10 -49.98 27.86 -10.70
N ASP A 11 -50.98 28.03 -11.56
CA ASP A 11 -51.84 27.00 -12.14
C ASP A 11 -51.01 25.86 -12.77
N LEU A 12 -51.17 24.65 -12.26
CA LEU A 12 -50.89 23.43 -13.02
C LEU A 12 -52.19 22.66 -13.23
N LYS A 13 -52.65 22.73 -14.47
CA LYS A 13 -53.80 22.00 -15.01
C LYS A 13 -53.60 20.49 -14.92
N GLU A 14 -54.69 19.83 -14.55
CA GLU A 14 -54.97 18.41 -14.67
C GLU A 14 -54.52 17.83 -16.02
N LEU A 15 -53.77 16.72 -15.96
CA LEU A 15 -53.81 15.70 -16.99
C LEU A 15 -53.68 14.30 -16.35
N LYS A 16 -54.84 13.80 -15.90
CA LYS A 16 -55.34 12.42 -16.04
C LYS A 16 -54.31 11.26 -16.03
N ASP A 17 -54.31 10.51 -14.92
CA ASP A 17 -53.72 9.17 -14.82
C ASP A 17 -54.36 8.17 -15.80
N PRO A 18 -53.62 7.12 -16.21
CA PRO A 18 -53.98 5.83 -15.62
C PRO A 18 -52.80 4.86 -15.34
N LYS A 19 -52.76 4.38 -14.09
CA LYS A 19 -52.70 2.94 -13.73
C LYS A 19 -51.50 2.15 -14.26
N ILE A 20 -50.35 2.31 -13.61
CA ILE A 20 -49.23 1.37 -13.74
C ILE A 20 -49.60 0.06 -13.04
N LYS A 21 -49.78 -0.98 -13.84
CA LYS A 21 -50.01 -2.36 -13.41
C LYS A 21 -48.71 -2.96 -12.88
N GLU A 22 -48.81 -3.56 -11.70
CA GLU A 22 -47.78 -4.36 -11.05
C GLU A 22 -47.19 -5.40 -12.01
N THR A 23 -45.86 -5.40 -12.15
CA THR A 23 -45.11 -6.50 -12.76
C THR A 23 -44.28 -7.18 -11.68
N LYS A 24 -44.77 -8.35 -11.25
CA LYS A 24 -44.03 -9.31 -10.44
C LYS A 24 -42.80 -9.79 -11.21
N ILE A 25 -41.61 -9.36 -10.81
CA ILE A 25 -40.35 -9.93 -11.30
C ILE A 25 -39.95 -11.07 -10.35
N ASN A 26 -40.40 -12.28 -10.69
CA ASN A 26 -39.89 -13.52 -10.12
C ASN A 26 -38.68 -13.97 -10.94
N ASN A 27 -37.47 -13.56 -10.58
CA ASN A 27 -36.26 -14.10 -11.19
C ASN A 27 -35.52 -15.06 -10.25
N ARG A 28 -35.62 -16.31 -10.68
CA ARG A 28 -35.10 -17.56 -10.15
C ARG A 28 -33.62 -17.46 -9.77
N LYS A 29 -33.34 -18.03 -8.60
CA LYS A 29 -32.06 -18.53 -8.09
C LYS A 29 -31.20 -19.15 -9.20
N ALA A 30 -30.19 -18.41 -9.66
CA ALA A 30 -29.12 -18.94 -10.50
C ALA A 30 -28.00 -19.44 -9.59
N ASN A 31 -27.94 -20.75 -9.42
CA ASN A 31 -26.80 -21.45 -8.82
C ASN A 31 -25.67 -21.43 -9.85
N ASN A 32 -24.99 -20.30 -10.01
CA ASN A 32 -23.74 -20.25 -10.75
C ASN A 32 -22.65 -20.81 -9.84
N THR A 33 -22.53 -22.14 -9.85
CA THR A 33 -21.33 -22.84 -9.39
C THR A 33 -20.21 -22.43 -10.34
N LYS A 34 -19.58 -21.28 -10.07
CA LYS A 34 -18.29 -20.94 -10.68
C LYS A 34 -17.35 -22.11 -10.38
N PRO A 35 -16.64 -22.66 -11.39
CA PRO A 35 -15.57 -23.59 -11.10
C PRO A 35 -14.63 -22.89 -10.14
N LYS A 36 -14.32 -23.56 -9.04
CA LYS A 36 -13.39 -23.11 -8.00
C LYS A 36 -12.02 -23.10 -8.66
N THR A 37 -11.73 -22.05 -9.43
CA THR A 37 -10.41 -21.77 -9.96
C THR A 37 -9.48 -21.78 -8.77
N HIS A 38 -8.41 -22.56 -8.86
CA HIS A 38 -7.35 -22.63 -7.87
C HIS A 38 -7.13 -21.26 -7.24
N SER A 39 -7.19 -21.20 -5.91
CA SER A 39 -7.04 -19.98 -5.11
C SER A 39 -5.63 -19.42 -5.28
N THR A 40 -5.34 -18.84 -6.44
CA THR A 40 -4.15 -18.01 -6.64
C THR A 40 -4.36 -16.81 -5.73
N ASN A 41 -3.56 -16.71 -4.67
CA ASN A 41 -3.62 -15.55 -3.77
C ASN A 41 -3.63 -14.27 -4.62
N PRO A 42 -4.54 -13.32 -4.33
CA PRO A 42 -4.61 -12.11 -5.13
C PRO A 42 -3.27 -11.39 -5.06
N VAL A 43 -2.79 -10.84 -6.18
CA VAL A 43 -1.49 -10.15 -6.27
C VAL A 43 -1.29 -9.11 -5.16
N SER A 44 -2.38 -8.44 -4.76
CA SER A 44 -2.40 -7.49 -3.64
C SER A 44 -2.02 -8.12 -2.30
N GLN A 45 -2.40 -9.37 -2.06
CA GLN A 45 -1.98 -10.14 -0.89
C GLN A 45 -0.49 -10.43 -0.94
N THR A 46 0.04 -10.86 -2.09
CA THR A 46 1.49 -11.10 -2.25
C THR A 46 2.32 -9.85 -1.96
N ILE A 47 1.88 -8.67 -2.39
CA ILE A 47 2.55 -7.39 -2.09
C ILE A 47 2.48 -7.06 -0.60
N MET A 48 1.33 -7.29 0.03
CA MET A 48 1.15 -7.06 1.46
C MET A 48 1.98 -8.02 2.32
N ASP A 49 2.08 -9.28 1.90
CA ASP A 49 2.91 -10.29 2.56
C ASP A 49 4.39 -9.91 2.44
N PHE A 50 4.84 -9.48 1.26
CA PHE A 50 6.19 -8.95 1.05
C PHE A 50 6.45 -7.73 1.93
N TYR A 51 5.50 -6.78 2.00
CA TYR A 51 5.61 -5.64 2.91
C TYR A 51 5.79 -6.09 4.37
N ASN A 52 4.99 -7.06 4.84
CA ASN A 52 5.10 -7.55 6.21
C ASN A 52 6.44 -8.25 6.50
N GLN A 53 6.99 -8.94 5.50
CA GLN A 53 8.33 -9.52 5.58
C GLN A 53 9.41 -8.43 5.68
N GLU A 54 9.37 -7.45 4.78
CA GLU A 54 10.32 -6.32 4.78
C GLU A 54 10.19 -5.45 6.03
N PHE A 55 9.01 -5.33 6.62
CA PHE A 55 8.72 -4.54 7.84
C PHE A 55 8.66 -5.39 9.12
N GLN A 56 9.18 -6.62 9.09
CA GLN A 56 9.23 -7.47 10.27
C GLN A 56 10.00 -6.78 11.40
N GLY A 57 9.46 -6.88 12.62
CA GLY A 57 10.02 -6.29 13.84
C GLY A 57 9.63 -4.82 14.10
N LEU A 58 9.06 -4.10 13.13
CA LEU A 58 8.60 -2.70 13.33
C LEU A 58 7.17 -2.62 13.87
N TRP A 59 6.36 -3.62 13.57
CA TRP A 59 4.97 -3.70 13.99
C TRP A 59 4.81 -4.74 15.10
N LYS A 60 3.81 -4.56 15.97
CA LYS A 60 3.42 -5.55 16.99
C LYS A 60 3.02 -6.91 16.38
N GLY A 61 2.68 -6.94 15.11
CA GLY A 61 2.35 -8.13 14.33
C GLY A 61 2.16 -7.80 12.85
N PRO A 62 1.99 -8.81 11.98
CA PRO A 62 1.78 -8.60 10.56
C PRO A 62 0.52 -7.77 10.32
N LEU A 63 0.63 -6.76 9.46
CA LEU A 63 -0.49 -5.92 9.10
C LEU A 63 -1.43 -6.68 8.16
N ARG A 64 -2.75 -6.59 8.43
CA ARG A 64 -3.77 -7.22 7.60
C ARG A 64 -4.00 -6.43 6.31
N LEU A 65 -4.32 -7.13 5.23
CA LEU A 65 -4.82 -6.50 4.01
C LEU A 65 -6.26 -6.02 4.25
N THR A 66 -6.43 -4.73 4.54
CA THR A 66 -7.76 -4.12 4.65
C THR A 66 -8.31 -3.78 3.27
N ARG A 67 -9.62 -3.60 3.15
CA ARG A 67 -10.26 -3.18 1.89
C ARG A 67 -9.65 -1.90 1.32
N GLU A 68 -9.28 -0.96 2.18
CA GLU A 68 -8.65 0.30 1.76
C GLU A 68 -7.24 0.08 1.22
N ARG A 69 -6.41 -0.69 1.93
CA ARG A 69 -5.05 -1.05 1.47
C ARG A 69 -5.11 -1.81 0.14
N GLU A 70 -6.02 -2.77 0.03
CA GLU A 70 -6.23 -3.52 -1.19
C GLU A 70 -6.62 -2.61 -2.37
N ARG A 71 -7.55 -1.68 -2.14
CA ARG A 71 -7.95 -0.68 -3.14
C ARG A 71 -6.76 0.16 -3.60
N GLN A 72 -5.93 0.63 -2.67
CA GLN A 72 -4.75 1.43 -2.99
C GLN A 72 -3.71 0.62 -3.78
N ILE A 73 -3.38 -0.60 -3.34
CA ILE A 73 -2.44 -1.47 -4.04
C ILE A 73 -2.94 -1.79 -5.45
N LYS A 74 -4.23 -2.13 -5.61
CA LYS A 74 -4.85 -2.37 -6.92
C LYS A 74 -4.82 -1.14 -7.83
N ALA A 75 -4.94 0.05 -7.27
CA ALA A 75 -4.82 1.29 -8.04
C ALA A 75 -3.40 1.46 -8.58
N ARG A 76 -2.36 1.19 -7.77
CA ARG A 76 -0.95 1.30 -8.19
C ARG A 76 -0.55 0.22 -9.19
N LEU A 77 -1.13 -0.98 -9.10
CA LEU A 77 -0.90 -2.06 -10.07
C LEU A 77 -1.39 -1.74 -11.50
N LYS A 78 -2.10 -0.63 -11.71
CA LYS A 78 -2.45 -0.14 -13.06
C LYS A 78 -1.30 0.60 -13.73
N SER A 79 -0.44 1.23 -12.94
CA SER A 79 0.65 2.10 -13.42
C SER A 79 2.02 1.46 -13.21
N PHE A 80 2.15 0.61 -12.19
CA PHE A 80 3.40 -0.01 -11.77
C PHE A 80 3.29 -1.54 -11.77
N THR A 81 4.41 -2.17 -12.02
CA THR A 81 4.60 -3.61 -11.91
C THR A 81 4.74 -4.05 -10.46
N VAL A 82 4.54 -5.34 -10.20
CA VAL A 82 4.71 -5.93 -8.86
C VAL A 82 6.13 -5.72 -8.33
N GLU A 83 7.14 -5.87 -9.19
CA GLU A 83 8.55 -5.73 -8.80
C GLU A 83 8.93 -4.28 -8.47
N GLU A 84 8.36 -3.31 -9.17
CA GLU A 84 8.51 -1.89 -8.82
C GLU A 84 7.89 -1.60 -7.45
N LEU A 85 6.69 -2.11 -7.16
CA LEU A 85 6.07 -1.92 -5.85
C LEU A 85 6.90 -2.56 -4.73
N LYS A 86 7.48 -3.75 -4.95
CA LYS A 86 8.42 -4.37 -4.00
C LYS A 86 9.67 -3.53 -3.82
N THR A 87 10.24 -3.01 -4.91
CA THR A 87 11.42 -2.13 -4.86
C THR A 87 11.14 -0.88 -4.03
N ALA A 88 9.97 -0.25 -4.22
CA ALA A 88 9.54 0.90 -3.45
C ALA A 88 9.39 0.58 -1.94
N ILE A 89 8.88 -0.61 -1.59
CA ILE A 89 8.81 -1.11 -0.21
C ILE A 89 10.22 -1.24 0.39
N THR A 90 11.14 -1.89 -0.33
CA THR A 90 12.53 -2.08 0.14
C THR A 90 13.24 -0.74 0.32
N ASN A 91 13.06 0.21 -0.60
CA ASN A 91 13.65 1.54 -0.48
C ASN A 91 13.08 2.31 0.71
N LEU A 92 11.77 2.22 0.95
CA LEU A 92 11.12 2.81 2.13
C LEU A 92 11.68 2.25 3.44
N ARG A 93 11.91 0.92 3.52
CA ARG A 93 12.49 0.26 4.71
C ARG A 93 13.90 0.75 5.04
N GLN A 94 14.64 1.26 4.07
CA GLN A 94 15.97 1.81 4.31
C GLN A 94 15.94 3.21 4.95
N SER A 95 14.80 3.90 4.90
CA SER A 95 14.67 5.19 5.55
C SER A 95 14.48 5.05 7.06
N ALA A 96 15.54 5.33 7.82
CA ALA A 96 15.52 5.31 9.28
C ALA A 96 14.41 6.20 9.86
N PHE A 97 14.20 7.39 9.28
CA PHE A 97 13.14 8.32 9.67
C PHE A 97 11.74 7.70 9.53
N HIS A 98 11.45 7.01 8.42
CA HIS A 98 10.14 6.40 8.20
C HIS A 98 9.97 5.09 8.99
N CYS A 99 11.07 4.48 9.42
CA CYS A 99 11.10 3.29 10.27
C CYS A 99 11.04 3.59 11.77
N GLY A 100 10.77 4.84 12.17
CA GLY A 100 10.60 5.21 13.58
C GLY A 100 11.87 5.71 14.26
N ASN A 101 13.01 5.78 13.57
CA ASN A 101 14.22 6.42 14.09
C ASN A 101 14.13 7.94 13.87
N ASN A 102 13.14 8.56 14.52
CA ASN A 102 12.87 9.99 14.51
C ASN A 102 12.54 10.45 15.94
N ASP A 103 12.52 11.77 16.17
CA ASP A 103 12.33 12.37 17.50
C ASP A 103 11.01 11.96 18.18
N LYS A 104 10.05 11.43 17.42
CA LYS A 104 8.72 11.00 17.90
C LYS A 104 8.59 9.48 18.00
N GLU A 105 9.66 8.74 17.73
CA GLU A 105 9.73 7.28 17.69
C GLU A 105 8.59 6.64 16.86
N ARG A 106 8.13 7.35 15.82
CA ARG A 106 6.92 6.98 15.08
C ARG A 106 7.23 6.41 13.72
N VAL A 107 6.74 5.21 13.43
CA VAL A 107 6.83 4.60 12.10
C VAL A 107 5.85 5.31 11.15
N TYR A 108 6.41 6.02 10.15
CA TYR A 108 5.64 6.70 9.10
C TYR A 108 5.57 5.89 7.80
N GLY A 109 6.41 4.87 7.63
CA GLY A 109 6.47 4.02 6.45
C GLY A 109 5.32 3.01 6.36
N THR A 110 4.08 3.43 6.59
CA THR A 110 2.91 2.54 6.53
C THR A 110 2.51 2.22 5.08
N PRO A 111 1.75 1.13 4.83
CA PRO A 111 1.23 0.84 3.50
C PRO A 111 0.33 1.97 2.95
N GLU A 112 -0.44 2.62 3.82
CA GLU A 112 -1.30 3.75 3.45
C GLU A 112 -0.50 4.98 3.03
N TYR A 113 0.69 5.15 3.58
CA TYR A 113 1.60 6.20 3.17
C TYR A 113 2.17 5.88 1.79
N LEU A 114 2.75 4.69 1.61
CA LEU A 114 3.43 4.30 0.37
C LEU A 114 2.50 4.24 -0.83
N PHE A 115 1.31 3.63 -0.68
CA PHE A 115 0.39 3.39 -1.79
C PHE A 115 -0.66 4.48 -1.98
N LYS A 116 -0.52 5.61 -1.28
CA LYS A 116 -1.47 6.74 -1.31
C LYS A 116 -1.74 7.23 -2.73
N ASN A 117 -0.69 7.48 -3.51
CA ASN A 117 -0.75 7.97 -4.88
C ASN A 117 0.47 7.50 -5.70
N ASP A 118 0.42 7.68 -7.02
CA ASP A 118 1.51 7.26 -7.92
C ASP A 118 2.81 8.03 -7.64
N SER A 119 2.70 9.34 -7.35
CA SER A 119 3.84 10.18 -7.01
C SER A 119 4.63 9.64 -5.82
N GLN A 120 3.95 9.01 -4.86
CA GLN A 120 4.64 8.46 -3.70
C GLN A 120 5.41 7.18 -4.02
N VAL A 121 4.81 6.29 -4.82
CA VAL A 121 5.51 5.10 -5.30
C VAL A 121 6.72 5.51 -6.13
N ASP A 122 6.54 6.45 -7.06
CA ASP A 122 7.60 6.96 -7.93
C ASP A 122 8.73 7.63 -7.15
N LYS A 123 8.41 8.41 -6.11
CA LYS A 123 9.41 8.95 -5.20
C LYS A 123 10.29 7.84 -4.61
N TRP A 124 9.68 6.79 -4.08
CA TRP A 124 10.44 5.71 -3.43
C TRP A 124 11.16 4.78 -4.42
N LEU A 125 10.70 4.70 -5.67
CA LEU A 125 11.45 4.05 -6.74
C LEU A 125 12.75 4.80 -7.07
N ASN A 126 12.67 6.14 -7.11
CA ASN A 126 13.79 7.01 -7.46
C ASN A 126 14.62 7.47 -6.26
N GLU A 127 14.19 7.15 -5.04
CA GLU A 127 14.92 7.47 -3.82
C GLU A 127 16.28 6.78 -3.90
N LYS A 128 17.33 7.59 -4.04
CA LYS A 128 18.70 7.10 -4.00
C LYS A 128 18.93 6.61 -2.59
N THR A 129 18.77 5.30 -2.41
CA THR A 129 19.21 4.58 -1.23
C THR A 129 20.61 5.07 -0.94
N GLN A 130 20.77 5.81 0.17
CA GLN A 130 22.06 6.34 0.57
C GLN A 130 22.99 5.13 0.59
N LYS A 131 23.89 5.06 -0.41
CA LYS A 131 24.76 3.92 -0.65
C LYS A 131 25.36 3.60 0.70
N LYS A 132 25.07 2.43 1.28
CA LYS A 132 25.58 2.06 2.60
C LYS A 132 27.09 2.24 2.52
N PHE A 133 27.61 3.33 3.10
CA PHE A 133 29.03 3.51 3.23
C PHE A 133 29.46 2.35 4.12
N LYS A 134 30.27 1.44 3.57
CA LYS A 134 30.85 0.34 4.33
C LYS A 134 31.45 0.97 5.57
N SER A 135 31.14 0.42 6.75
CA SER A 135 31.74 0.95 7.97
C SER A 135 33.26 0.84 7.85
N ARG A 136 34.02 1.71 8.54
CA ARG A 136 35.49 1.62 8.54
C ARG A 136 35.96 0.20 8.84
N ASP A 137 35.27 -0.48 9.74
CA ASP A 137 35.62 -1.84 10.16
C ASP A 137 35.31 -2.88 9.07
N GLU A 138 34.25 -2.72 8.30
CA GLU A 138 33.97 -3.56 7.11
C GLU A 138 35.00 -3.33 6.00
N VAL A 139 35.35 -2.07 5.73
CA VAL A 139 36.40 -1.72 4.77
C VAL A 139 37.74 -2.32 5.20
N TRP A 140 38.06 -2.24 6.49
CA TRP A 140 39.30 -2.80 7.03
C TRP A 140 39.34 -4.32 6.98
N LYS A 141 38.23 -5.00 7.32
CA LYS A 141 38.11 -6.46 7.20
C LYS A 141 38.29 -6.95 5.77
N GLU A 142 37.67 -6.27 4.81
CA GLU A 142 37.80 -6.61 3.39
C GLU A 142 39.23 -6.35 2.88
N TYR A 143 39.87 -5.26 3.33
CA TYR A 143 41.27 -4.97 3.02
C TYR A 143 42.22 -6.04 3.55
N LEU A 144 42.04 -6.50 4.79
CA LEU A 144 42.82 -7.59 5.38
C LEU A 144 42.58 -8.92 4.65
N ALA A 145 41.34 -9.20 4.23
CA ALA A 145 41.01 -10.41 3.46
C ALA A 145 41.69 -10.43 2.09
N GLN A 146 41.85 -9.27 1.45
CA GLN A 146 42.55 -9.13 0.16
C GLN A 146 44.08 -9.11 0.30
N ASN A 147 44.61 -8.80 1.48
CA ASN A 147 46.04 -8.71 1.76
C ASN A 147 46.44 -9.62 2.94
N PRO A 148 46.39 -10.96 2.77
CA PRO A 148 46.59 -11.91 3.88
C PRO A 148 47.97 -11.83 4.54
N THR A 149 48.99 -11.31 3.83
CA THR A 149 50.36 -11.12 4.36
C THR A 149 50.47 -10.02 5.41
N LEU A 150 49.51 -9.09 5.49
CA LEU A 150 49.44 -8.06 6.54
C LEU A 150 48.79 -8.58 7.83
N ASN A 151 48.00 -9.66 7.76
CA ASN A 151 47.31 -10.24 8.92
C ASN A 151 48.28 -11.02 9.82
N SER A 152 49.29 -11.67 9.24
CA SER A 152 50.30 -12.44 9.97
C SER A 152 51.30 -11.56 10.75
N ASN A 153 51.68 -10.41 10.21
CA ASN A 153 52.66 -9.52 10.85
C ASN A 153 52.13 -8.76 12.08
N TRP A 154 50.80 -8.64 12.24
CA TRP A 154 50.17 -7.94 13.36
C TRP A 154 49.69 -8.86 14.49
N LEU A 155 49.50 -10.17 14.23
CA LEU A 155 49.10 -11.15 15.24
C LEU A 155 50.28 -11.86 15.93
N GLY A 156 51.53 -11.50 15.58
CA GLY A 156 52.72 -11.96 16.29
C GLY A 156 52.89 -13.47 16.30
N VAL A 157 52.64 -14.14 15.16
CA VAL A 157 52.98 -15.55 14.94
C VAL A 157 54.19 -15.66 14.03
#